data_AF-A0A559KZX5-F1
#
_entry.id   AF-A0A559KZX5-F1
#
_cell.length_a   1.000
_cell.length_b   1.000
_cell.length_c   1.000
_cell.angle_alpha   90.00
_cell.angle_beta   90.00
_cell.angle_gamma   90.00
#
_symmetry.space_group_name_H-M   'P 1'
#
loop_
_entity.id
_entity.type
_entity.pdbx_description
1 polymer ?
#
loop_
_entity_poly.entity_id
_entity_poly.type
_entity_poly.pdbx_seq_one_letter_code
_entity_poly.pdbx_strand_id
1 'polypeptide(L)'
;MSTAIPSIACLGVIGRNNNPLHISIFPSLDPVTNTFAPIRTPLQFSLLLSSTIDVFDLRAKTNAVSGVGLSGDFGLLHAVDDRLAAYGFETNTGVRMVCLVDMRGRRVDGNAPVAASRGAAAGLRDAELKPVFRAMQHAYVKLLQNPFYDPDEHAPLGGRGGKKITSRKFADDMKRIGEGWTPGVTNL
;
A
#
# COMPACT_ATOMS: atom_id res chain seq x y z
N MET A 1 23.46 10.18 14.27
CA MET A 1 22.00 10.05 14.00
C MET A 1 21.81 8.78 13.19
N SER A 2 21.10 7.79 13.72
CA SER A 2 20.80 6.57 12.96
C SER A 2 19.80 6.90 11.86
N THR A 3 20.23 6.79 10.61
CA THR A 3 19.37 7.02 9.43
C THR A 3 18.47 5.79 9.26
N ALA A 4 17.25 5.87 9.81
CA ALA A 4 16.22 4.89 9.52
C ALA A 4 15.68 5.12 8.10
N ILE A 5 15.66 4.08 7.28
CA ILE A 5 15.04 4.11 5.95
C ILE A 5 13.56 3.72 6.08
N PRO A 6 12.63 4.53 5.55
CA PRO A 6 11.24 4.15 5.40
C PRO A 6 11.07 2.80 4.68
N SER A 7 10.25 1.90 5.23
CA SER A 7 9.96 0.60 4.62
C SER A 7 8.46 0.33 4.58
N ILE A 8 8.00 -0.47 3.63
CA ILE A 8 6.58 -0.86 3.56
C ILE A 8 6.27 -1.83 4.71
N ALA A 9 5.25 -1.51 5.50
CA ALA A 9 4.76 -2.35 6.59
C ALA A 9 3.57 -3.21 6.15
N CYS A 10 2.71 -2.70 5.27
CA CYS A 10 1.56 -3.45 4.77
C CYS A 10 1.09 -2.92 3.40
N LEU A 11 0.73 -3.84 2.50
CA LEU A 11 0.08 -3.55 1.23
C LEU A 11 -1.33 -4.13 1.24
N GLY A 12 -2.32 -3.28 0.96
CA GLY A 12 -3.73 -3.64 0.89
C GLY A 12 -4.30 -3.39 -0.50
N VAL A 13 -5.13 -4.31 -0.97
CA VAL A 13 -5.98 -4.13 -2.16
C VAL A 13 -7.43 -4.30 -1.72
N ILE A 14 -8.24 -3.28 -1.99
CA ILE A 14 -9.65 -3.19 -1.63
C ILE A 14 -10.46 -3.12 -2.93
N GLY A 15 -11.47 -3.97 -3.05
CA GLY A 15 -12.34 -4.02 -4.22
C GLY A 15 -13.29 -2.82 -4.26
N ARG A 16 -13.98 -2.66 -5.40
CA ARG A 16 -14.98 -1.60 -5.61
C ARG A 16 -16.10 -1.60 -4.56
N ASN A 17 -16.44 -2.77 -4.02
CA ASN A 17 -17.51 -2.92 -3.04
C ASN A 17 -16.99 -2.86 -1.60
N ASN A 18 -15.86 -2.16 -1.37
CA ASN A 18 -15.23 -1.99 -0.06
C ASN A 18 -14.83 -3.30 0.63
N ASN A 19 -14.67 -4.38 -0.14
CA ASN A 19 -14.24 -5.68 0.36
C ASN A 19 -12.71 -5.83 0.28
N PRO A 20 -12.04 -6.35 1.32
CA PRO A 20 -10.60 -6.55 1.28
C PRO A 20 -10.28 -7.73 0.34
N LEU A 21 -9.65 -7.44 -0.80
CA LEU A 21 -9.25 -8.44 -1.79
C LEU A 21 -7.94 -9.12 -1.38
N HIS A 22 -6.96 -8.35 -0.91
CA HIS A 22 -5.66 -8.87 -0.52
C HIS A 22 -5.00 -7.98 0.54
N ILE A 23 -4.29 -8.60 1.49
CA ILE A 23 -3.49 -7.92 2.51
C ILE A 23 -2.17 -8.66 2.62
N SER A 24 -1.06 -7.97 2.36
CA SER A 24 0.31 -8.46 2.54
C SER A 24 0.97 -7.66 3.64
N ILE A 25 1.41 -8.33 4.70
CA ILE A 25 2.04 -7.71 5.87
C ILE A 25 3.52 -8.03 5.84
N PHE A 26 4.34 -7.01 6.07
CA PHE A 26 5.78 -7.10 6.04
C PHE A 26 6.35 -6.86 7.44
N PRO A 27 7.33 -7.66 7.88
CA PRO A 27 8.02 -7.40 9.14
C PRO A 27 8.84 -6.11 9.00
N SER A 28 8.76 -5.24 10.00
CA SER A 28 9.60 -4.04 10.09
C SER A 28 10.53 -4.18 11.29
N LEU A 29 11.67 -3.49 11.26
CA LEU A 29 12.62 -3.53 12.37
C LEU A 29 12.05 -2.74 13.55
N ASP A 30 12.04 -3.31 14.74
CA ASP A 30 11.78 -2.58 15.96
C ASP A 30 13.11 -2.00 16.50
N PRO A 31 13.28 -0.66 16.60
CA PRO A 31 14.53 -0.04 17.03
C PRO A 31 14.89 -0.30 18.49
N VAL A 32 13.92 -0.70 19.32
CA VAL A 32 14.10 -0.96 20.76
C VAL A 32 14.59 -2.38 21.00
N THR A 33 13.95 -3.37 20.38
CA THR A 33 14.28 -4.79 20.57
C THR A 33 15.24 -5.33 19.51
N ASN A 34 15.51 -4.57 18.44
CA ASN A 34 16.31 -4.97 17.28
C ASN A 34 15.81 -6.26 16.60
N THR A 35 14.52 -6.53 16.69
CA THR A 35 13.88 -7.70 16.08
C THR A 35 13.05 -7.32 14.86
N PHE A 36 12.90 -8.26 13.94
CA PHE A 36 12.02 -8.12 12.78
C PHE A 36 10.65 -8.72 13.10
N ALA A 37 9.72 -7.88 13.52
CA ALA A 37 8.36 -8.27 13.85
C ALA A 37 7.36 -7.36 13.14
N PRO A 38 6.17 -7.86 12.77
CA PRO A 38 5.08 -7.00 12.36
C PRO A 38 4.78 -5.98 13.46
N ILE A 39 4.74 -4.70 13.12
CA ILE A 39 4.51 -3.58 14.07
C ILE A 39 3.13 -3.73 14.75
N ARG A 40 2.17 -4.27 14.01
CA ARG A 40 0.78 -4.44 14.42
C ARG A 40 0.28 -5.82 14.05
N THR A 41 -0.77 -6.26 14.71
CA THR A 41 -1.42 -7.54 14.41
C THR A 41 -2.17 -7.45 13.07
N PRO A 42 -2.42 -8.59 12.39
CA PRO A 42 -3.16 -8.60 11.13
C PRO A 42 -4.56 -7.96 11.24
N LEU A 43 -5.23 -8.13 12.39
CA LEU A 43 -6.54 -7.51 12.65
C LEU A 43 -6.43 -5.99 12.76
N GLN A 44 -5.39 -5.48 13.43
CA GLN A 44 -5.14 -4.05 13.51
C GLN A 44 -4.85 -3.45 12.13
N PHE A 45 -4.08 -4.14 11.29
CA PHE A 45 -3.87 -3.71 9.90
C PHE A 45 -5.15 -3.72 9.08
N SER A 46 -5.99 -4.75 9.24
CA SER A 46 -7.30 -4.79 8.58
C SER A 46 -8.19 -3.62 9.01
N LEU A 47 -8.18 -3.27 10.31
CA LEU A 47 -8.93 -2.12 10.82
C LEU A 47 -8.43 -0.80 10.24
N LEU A 48 -7.11 -0.63 10.15
CA LEU A 48 -6.50 0.55 9.53
C LEU A 48 -6.88 0.68 8.05
N LEU A 49 -6.80 -0.41 7.29
CA LEU A 49 -7.21 -0.44 5.89
C LEU A 49 -8.70 -0.09 5.74
N SER A 50 -9.57 -0.65 6.58
CA SER A 50 -10.99 -0.29 6.58
C SER A 50 -11.22 1.19 6.90
N SER A 51 -10.48 1.78 7.83
CA SER A 51 -10.58 3.22 8.15
C SER A 51 -10.17 4.11 6.99
N THR A 52 -9.27 3.66 6.10
CA THR A 52 -8.89 4.46 4.92
C THR A 52 -10.02 4.61 3.89
N ILE A 53 -11.01 3.71 3.90
CA ILE A 53 -12.16 3.71 2.98
C ILE A 53 -12.98 5.00 3.14
N ASP A 54 -13.18 5.45 4.38
CA ASP A 54 -13.92 6.69 4.66
C ASP A 54 -13.20 7.92 4.07
N VAL A 55 -11.86 7.92 4.11
CA VAL A 55 -11.03 8.99 3.54
C VAL A 55 -11.12 8.99 2.01
N PHE A 56 -11.12 7.81 1.38
CA PHE A 56 -11.35 7.70 -0.07
C PHE A 56 -12.73 8.26 -0.43
N ASP A 57 -13.79 7.88 0.28
CA ASP A 57 -15.15 8.33 -0.01
C ASP A 57 -15.30 9.85 0.19
N LEU A 58 -14.70 10.41 1.24
CA LEU A 58 -14.69 11.85 1.48
C LEU A 58 -13.98 12.61 0.35
N ARG A 59 -12.78 12.17 -0.04
CA ARG A 59 -12.00 12.83 -1.10
C ARG A 59 -12.62 12.62 -2.48
N ALA A 60 -13.23 11.47 -2.75
CA ALA A 60 -13.95 11.22 -4.00
C ALA A 60 -15.12 12.20 -4.17
N LYS A 61 -15.88 12.46 -3.10
CA LYS A 61 -16.95 13.49 -3.11
C LYS A 61 -16.39 14.89 -3.37
N THR A 62 -15.27 15.25 -2.74
CA THR A 62 -14.61 16.55 -2.97
C THR A 62 -14.12 16.70 -4.40
N ASN A 63 -13.50 15.66 -4.97
CA ASN A 63 -13.01 15.65 -6.35
C ASN A 63 -14.14 15.72 -7.38
N ALA A 64 -15.28 15.06 -7.11
CA ALA A 64 -16.47 15.16 -7.95
C ALA A 64 -17.03 16.59 -7.98
N VAL A 65 -16.97 17.32 -6.87
CA VAL A 65 -17.40 18.73 -6.79
C VAL A 65 -16.41 19.67 -7.50
N SER A 66 -15.10 19.40 -7.41
CA SER A 66 -14.07 20.23 -8.02
C SER A 66 -13.78 19.93 -9.50
N GLY A 67 -14.41 18.90 -10.07
CA GLY A 67 -14.22 18.50 -11.47
C GLY A 67 -12.83 17.92 -11.77
N VAL A 68 -12.05 17.60 -10.73
CA VAL A 68 -10.74 16.97 -10.85
C VAL A 68 -10.95 15.45 -10.96
N GLY A 69 -10.33 14.81 -11.95
CA GLY A 69 -10.60 13.44 -12.38
C GLY A 69 -10.75 12.40 -11.26
N LEU A 70 -11.70 11.48 -11.44
CA LEU A 70 -12.15 10.46 -10.49
C LEU A 70 -11.14 9.32 -10.22
N SER A 71 -10.00 9.29 -10.91
CA SER A 71 -8.98 8.24 -10.76
C SER A 71 -7.61 8.87 -10.62
N GLY A 72 -6.83 8.38 -9.66
CA GLY A 72 -5.48 8.85 -9.48
C GLY A 72 -4.88 8.57 -8.12
N ASP A 73 -3.76 9.26 -7.89
CA ASP A 73 -2.98 9.25 -6.68
C ASP A 73 -3.68 10.11 -5.62
N PHE A 74 -4.18 9.47 -4.57
CA PHE A 74 -4.76 10.18 -3.42
C PHE A 74 -3.66 10.63 -2.45
N GLY A 75 -2.41 10.22 -2.66
CA GLY A 75 -1.28 10.55 -1.79
C GLY A 75 -1.48 10.06 -0.37
N LEU A 76 -0.99 10.84 0.60
CA LEU A 76 -1.17 10.56 2.03
C LEU A 76 -2.67 10.60 2.41
N LEU A 77 -3.21 9.46 2.84
CA LEU A 77 -4.57 9.33 3.35
C LEU A 77 -4.64 9.68 4.83
N HIS A 78 -3.79 9.02 5.63
CA HIS A 78 -3.83 9.13 7.08
C HIS A 78 -2.44 8.85 7.68
N ALA A 79 -1.92 9.79 8.47
CA ALA A 79 -0.80 9.54 9.37
C ALA A 79 -1.37 8.87 10.64
N VAL A 80 -1.24 7.56 10.72
CA VAL A 80 -1.83 6.73 11.79
C VAL A 80 -1.13 7.00 13.12
N ASP A 81 0.19 7.15 13.08
CA ASP A 81 1.07 7.36 14.22
C ASP A 81 2.40 7.93 13.71
N ASP A 82 3.32 8.30 14.60
CA ASP A 82 4.65 8.82 14.25
C ASP A 82 5.48 7.83 13.41
N ARG A 83 5.12 6.55 13.47
CA ARG A 83 5.73 5.48 12.68
C ARG A 83 5.01 5.19 11.37
N LEU A 84 3.67 5.21 11.35
CA LEU A 84 2.90 4.63 10.26
C LEU A 84 2.15 5.69 9.47
N ALA A 85 2.42 5.75 8.16
CA ALA A 85 1.70 6.58 7.22
C ALA A 85 0.97 5.72 6.17
N ALA A 86 -0.31 6.00 5.94
CA ALA A 86 -1.14 5.32 4.95
C ALA A 86 -1.24 6.17 3.68
N TYR A 87 -0.90 5.58 2.55
CA TYR A 87 -0.99 6.20 1.23
C TYR A 87 -1.97 5.44 0.35
N GLY A 88 -2.65 6.15 -0.54
CA GLY A 88 -3.76 5.63 -1.31
C GLY A 88 -3.68 5.91 -2.80
N PHE A 89 -4.11 4.94 -3.58
CA PHE A 89 -4.30 5.07 -5.02
C PHE A 89 -5.62 4.44 -5.43
N GLU A 90 -6.45 5.16 -6.18
CA GLU A 90 -7.72 4.63 -6.70
C GLU A 90 -7.67 4.52 -8.23
N THR A 91 -7.88 3.29 -8.70
CA THR A 91 -7.97 2.98 -10.12
C THR A 91 -9.31 3.43 -10.71
N ASN A 92 -9.36 3.61 -12.02
CA ASN A 92 -10.58 3.95 -12.76
C ASN A 92 -11.69 2.90 -12.62
N THR A 93 -11.35 1.66 -12.25
CA THR A 93 -12.32 0.60 -11.98
C THR A 93 -12.87 0.64 -10.54
N GLY A 94 -12.46 1.59 -9.70
CA GLY A 94 -12.86 1.70 -8.30
C GLY A 94 -12.15 0.71 -7.37
N VAL A 95 -11.11 0.00 -7.85
CA VAL A 95 -10.23 -0.77 -6.97
C VAL A 95 -9.26 0.19 -6.29
N ARG A 96 -9.18 0.11 -4.96
CA ARG A 96 -8.38 0.99 -4.10
C ARG A 96 -7.15 0.22 -3.62
N MET A 97 -5.98 0.78 -3.87
CA MET A 97 -4.69 0.25 -3.43
C MET A 97 -4.18 1.12 -2.30
N VAL A 98 -3.78 0.48 -1.20
CA VAL A 98 -3.32 1.17 0.01
C VAL A 98 -1.95 0.64 0.38
N CYS A 99 -1.02 1.55 0.63
CA CYS A 99 0.33 1.26 1.08
C CYS A 99 0.56 1.90 2.44
N LEU A 100 0.84 1.08 3.45
CA LEU A 100 1.23 1.51 4.79
C LEU A 100 2.74 1.48 4.89
N VAL A 101 3.35 2.64 5.17
CA VAL A 101 4.80 2.81 5.27
C VAL A 101 5.18 3.07 6.72
N ASP A 102 6.17 2.32 7.20
CA ASP A 102 6.88 2.60 8.45
C ASP A 102 8.02 3.59 8.19
N MET A 103 7.85 4.82 8.67
CA MET A 103 8.82 5.91 8.55
C MET A 103 10.11 5.65 9.33
N ARG A 104 10.10 4.75 10.31
CA ARG A 104 11.28 4.37 11.11
C ARG A 104 11.80 2.98 10.74
N GLY A 105 11.44 2.50 9.56
CA GLY A 105 11.59 1.13 9.07
C GLY A 105 12.95 0.48 9.29
N ARG A 106 13.78 0.37 8.25
CA ARG A 106 15.02 -0.42 8.26
C ARG A 106 16.21 0.45 8.68
N ARG A 107 17.01 0.01 9.66
CA ARG A 107 18.34 0.61 9.91
C ARG A 107 19.30 0.21 8.78
N VAL A 108 20.05 1.17 8.28
CA VAL A 108 21.14 0.92 7.33
C VAL A 108 22.44 0.85 8.11
N ASP A 109 23.18 -0.25 7.92
CA ASP A 109 24.61 -0.27 8.20
C ASP A 109 25.33 0.49 7.08
N GLY A 110 25.72 1.75 7.34
CA GLY A 110 26.76 2.57 6.68
C GLY A 110 26.89 2.68 5.14
N ASN A 111 26.21 1.87 4.34
CA ASN A 111 26.55 1.57 2.94
C ASN A 111 25.34 1.71 2.00
N ALA A 112 24.20 2.25 2.47
CA ALA A 112 23.09 2.58 1.58
C ALA A 112 23.41 3.82 0.74
N PRO A 113 22.92 3.89 -0.51
CA PRO A 113 23.12 5.05 -1.36
C PRO A 113 22.60 6.32 -0.67
N VAL A 114 23.40 7.38 -0.74
CA VAL A 114 23.17 8.71 -0.15
C VAL A 114 21.81 9.34 -0.53
N ALA A 115 21.15 8.82 -1.57
CA ALA A 115 19.80 9.21 -1.96
C ALA A 115 18.73 8.74 -0.94
N ALA A 116 18.88 7.54 -0.39
CA ALA A 116 17.96 6.99 0.61
C ALA A 116 18.11 7.67 1.98
N SER A 117 19.29 8.22 2.29
CA SER A 117 19.52 9.00 3.52
C SER A 117 19.00 10.44 3.44
N ARG A 118 18.92 11.02 2.23
CA ARG A 118 18.37 12.36 2.00
C ARG A 118 16.84 12.41 2.05
N GLY A 119 16.15 11.31 1.74
CA GLY A 119 14.69 11.19 1.88
C GLY A 119 14.23 11.12 3.34
N ALA A 120 15.04 10.53 4.22
CA ALA A 120 14.73 10.42 5.66
C ALA A 120 14.70 11.79 6.39
N ALA A 121 15.40 12.81 5.88
CA ALA A 121 15.45 14.14 6.51
C ALA A 121 14.31 15.09 6.08
N ALA A 122 13.60 14.78 4.98
CA ALA A 122 12.59 15.67 4.39
C ALA A 122 11.17 15.08 4.36
N GLY A 123 10.98 13.87 4.90
CA GLY A 123 9.72 13.14 4.80
C GLY A 123 9.57 12.43 3.45
N LEU A 124 8.85 11.30 3.45
CA LEU A 124 8.57 10.51 2.25
C LEU A 124 7.65 11.31 1.31
N ARG A 125 8.13 11.55 0.07
CA ARG A 125 7.32 12.23 -0.95
C ARG A 125 6.39 11.26 -1.64
N ASP A 126 5.16 11.68 -1.96
CA ASP A 126 4.18 10.88 -2.71
C ASP A 126 4.77 10.32 -4.03
N ALA A 127 5.66 11.08 -4.67
CA ALA A 127 6.34 10.66 -5.90
C ALA A 127 7.17 9.36 -5.74
N GLU A 128 7.66 9.06 -4.54
CA GLU A 128 8.46 7.86 -4.25
C GLU A 128 7.60 6.59 -4.11
N LEU A 129 6.28 6.74 -3.92
CA LEU A 129 5.34 5.63 -3.82
C LEU A 129 4.61 5.33 -5.13
N LYS A 130 4.63 6.25 -6.10
CA LYS A 130 4.14 6.01 -7.47
C LYS A 130 4.64 4.70 -8.09
N PRO A 131 5.94 4.31 -8.01
CA PRO A 131 6.38 3.03 -8.56
C PRO A 131 5.77 1.83 -7.86
N VAL A 132 5.52 1.90 -6.54
CA VAL A 132 4.84 0.84 -5.79
C VAL A 132 3.41 0.66 -6.30
N PHE A 133 2.66 1.75 -6.42
CA PHE A 133 1.28 1.69 -6.92
C PHE A 133 1.20 1.20 -8.37
N ARG A 134 2.14 1.63 -9.24
CA ARG A 134 2.24 1.11 -10.60
C ARG A 134 2.53 -0.39 -10.64
N ALA A 135 3.44 -0.87 -9.81
CA ALA A 135 3.76 -2.30 -9.72
C ALA A 135 2.57 -3.11 -9.18
N MET A 136 1.87 -2.59 -8.16
CA MET A 136 0.66 -3.21 -7.64
C MET A 136 -0.45 -3.29 -8.69
N GLN A 137 -0.68 -2.20 -9.42
CA GLN A 137 -1.65 -2.15 -10.51
C GLN A 137 -1.28 -3.12 -11.62
N HIS A 138 -0.01 -3.18 -12.02
CA HIS A 138 0.45 -4.11 -13.04
C HIS A 138 0.24 -5.57 -12.62
N ALA A 139 0.55 -5.93 -11.37
CA ALA A 139 0.30 -7.26 -10.83
C ALA A 139 -1.20 -7.60 -10.79
N TYR A 140 -2.06 -6.63 -10.47
CA TYR A 140 -3.51 -6.80 -10.47
C TYR A 140 -4.07 -6.97 -11.90
N VAL A 141 -3.60 -6.17 -12.87
CA VAL A 141 -3.99 -6.32 -14.28
C VAL A 141 -3.56 -7.67 -14.82
N LYS A 142 -2.35 -8.15 -14.48
CA LYS A 142 -1.86 -9.47 -14.86
C LYS A 142 -2.71 -10.61 -14.27
N LEU A 143 -3.28 -10.41 -13.09
CA LEU A 143 -4.25 -11.35 -12.50
C LEU A 143 -5.56 -11.35 -13.30
N LEU A 144 -6.07 -10.16 -13.67
CA LEU A 144 -7.28 -10.02 -14.49
C LEU A 144 -7.13 -10.56 -15.92
N GLN A 145 -5.91 -10.55 -16.46
CA GLN A 145 -5.61 -11.15 -17.77
C GLN A 145 -5.65 -12.69 -17.76
N ASN A 146 -5.77 -13.32 -16.60
CA ASN A 146 -5.96 -14.77 -16.52
C ASN A 146 -7.41 -15.12 -16.93
N PRO A 147 -7.63 -15.91 -18.00
CA PRO A 147 -8.98 -16.25 -18.47
C PRO A 147 -9.79 -17.10 -17.46
N PHE A 148 -9.13 -17.69 -16.47
CA PHE A 148 -9.78 -18.45 -15.39
C PHE A 148 -10.03 -17.62 -14.12
N TYR A 149 -9.67 -16.34 -14.13
CA TYR A 149 -9.91 -15.45 -13.01
C TYR A 149 -11.22 -14.70 -13.22
N ASP A 150 -12.22 -14.99 -12.38
CA ASP A 150 -13.50 -14.30 -12.41
C ASP A 150 -13.49 -13.10 -11.45
N PRO A 151 -13.51 -11.85 -11.94
CA PRO A 151 -13.56 -10.68 -11.08
C PRO A 151 -14.89 -10.56 -10.31
N ASP A 152 -15.98 -11.15 -10.80
CA ASP A 152 -17.31 -10.99 -10.22
C ASP A 152 -17.48 -11.85 -8.95
N GLU A 153 -16.71 -12.95 -8.82
CA GLU A 153 -16.60 -13.73 -7.58
C GLU A 153 -16.02 -12.91 -6.41
N HIS A 154 -15.23 -11.90 -6.76
CA HIS A 154 -14.54 -11.03 -5.82
C HIS A 154 -15.26 -9.69 -5.60
N ALA A 155 -16.24 -9.35 -6.43
CA ALA A 155 -17.05 -8.14 -6.31
C ALA A 155 -18.53 -8.44 -6.67
N PRO A 156 -19.22 -9.29 -5.89
CA PRO A 156 -20.58 -9.68 -6.22
C PRO A 156 -21.49 -8.45 -6.30
N LEU A 157 -22.35 -8.40 -7.31
CA LEU A 157 -23.32 -7.33 -7.58
C LEU A 157 -24.26 -7.03 -6.39
N GLY A 158 -24.37 -7.95 -5.43
CA GLY A 158 -25.12 -7.82 -4.17
C GLY A 158 -24.38 -7.14 -3.01
N GLY A 159 -23.14 -6.65 -3.21
CA GLY A 159 -22.51 -5.67 -2.31
C GLY A 159 -22.01 -6.18 -0.96
N ARG A 160 -22.00 -7.48 -0.67
CA ARG A 160 -21.43 -8.04 0.58
C ARG A 160 -20.55 -9.25 0.33
N GLY A 161 -19.27 -9.15 0.72
CA GLY A 161 -18.39 -10.30 0.92
C GLY A 161 -17.92 -10.99 -0.37
N GLY A 162 -17.09 -10.32 -1.16
CA GLY A 162 -16.31 -10.98 -2.21
C GLY A 162 -15.19 -11.85 -1.64
N LYS A 163 -14.83 -12.92 -2.35
CA LYS A 163 -13.71 -13.79 -1.93
C LYS A 163 -12.40 -13.01 -1.93
N LYS A 164 -11.42 -13.44 -1.13
CA LYS A 164 -10.06 -12.91 -1.19
C LYS A 164 -9.34 -13.47 -2.42
N ILE A 165 -8.38 -12.72 -2.95
CA ILE A 165 -7.49 -13.22 -4.00
C ILE A 165 -6.61 -14.32 -3.39
N THR A 166 -6.75 -15.55 -3.89
CA THR A 166 -6.01 -16.74 -3.43
C THR A 166 -4.84 -17.10 -4.35
N SER A 167 -4.60 -16.33 -5.41
CA SER A 167 -3.51 -16.57 -6.36
C SER A 167 -2.13 -16.45 -5.70
N ARG A 168 -1.37 -17.55 -5.71
CA ARG A 168 0.01 -17.58 -5.18
C ARG A 168 0.93 -16.62 -5.91
N LYS A 169 0.84 -16.61 -7.24
CA LYS A 169 1.64 -15.72 -8.09
C LYS A 169 1.40 -14.25 -7.76
N PHE A 170 0.16 -13.88 -7.48
CA PHE A 170 -0.18 -12.51 -7.07
C PHE A 170 0.40 -12.18 -5.69
N ALA A 171 0.28 -13.10 -4.71
CA ALA A 171 0.86 -12.91 -3.39
C ALA A 171 2.40 -12.79 -3.43
N ASP A 172 3.07 -13.60 -4.27
CA ASP A 172 4.51 -13.54 -4.46
C ASP A 172 4.96 -12.24 -5.13
N ASP A 173 4.21 -11.75 -6.13
CA ASP A 173 4.47 -10.46 -6.77
C ASP A 173 4.27 -9.30 -5.76
N MET A 174 3.22 -9.31 -4.95
CA MET A 174 3.02 -8.32 -3.86
C MET A 174 4.17 -8.36 -2.83
N LYS A 175 4.61 -9.56 -2.47
CA LYS A 175 5.72 -9.74 -1.54
C LYS A 175 7.02 -9.15 -2.10
N ARG A 176 7.33 -9.44 -3.37
CA ARG A 176 8.51 -8.90 -4.06
C ARG A 176 8.48 -7.37 -4.10
N ILE A 177 7.32 -6.76 -4.36
CA ILE A 177 7.14 -5.31 -4.38
C ILE A 177 7.42 -4.71 -2.99
N GLY A 178 6.85 -5.30 -1.93
CA GLY A 178 7.04 -4.81 -0.56
C GLY A 178 8.46 -4.95 -0.03
N GLU A 179 9.14 -6.06 -0.35
CA GLU A 179 10.52 -6.32 0.06
C GLU A 179 11.56 -5.56 -0.77
N GLY A 180 11.27 -5.33 -2.06
CA GLY A 180 12.17 -4.70 -3.02
C GLY A 180 12.12 -3.17 -3.03
N TRP A 181 11.09 -2.56 -2.45
CA TRP A 181 10.99 -1.11 -2.42
C TRP A 181 11.87 -0.49 -1.33
N THR A 182 12.61 0.54 -1.74
CA THR A 182 13.27 1.50 -0.85
C THR A 182 13.12 2.91 -1.44
N PRO A 183 13.09 3.96 -0.61
CA PRO A 183 13.11 5.35 -1.08
C PRO A 183 14.15 5.59 -2.17
N GLY A 184 13.73 6.16 -3.30
CA GLY A 184 14.57 6.40 -4.47
C GLY A 184 14.53 5.32 -5.56
N VAL A 185 13.90 4.17 -5.32
CA VAL A 185 13.64 3.17 -6.38
C VAL A 185 12.55 3.70 -7.32
N THR A 186 12.86 3.83 -8.61
CA THR A 186 11.91 4.35 -9.61
C THR A 186 11.20 3.27 -10.42
N ASN A 187 11.67 2.02 -10.38
CA ASN A 187 11.08 0.87 -11.08
C ASN A 187 11.17 -0.39 -10.18
N LEU A 188 10.09 -1.17 -10.15
CA LEU A 188 9.90 -2.40 -9.34
C LEU A 188 9.36 -3.53 -10.21
#